data_AF-V6LYJ6-F1
#
_entry.id   AF-V6LYJ6-F1
#
_cell.length_a   1.000
_cell.length_b   1.000
_cell.length_c   1.000
_cell.angle_alpha   90.00
_cell.angle_beta   90.00
_cell.angle_gamma   90.00
#
_symmetry.space_group_name_H-M   'P 1'
#
loop_
_entity.id
_entity.type
_entity.pdbx_description
1 polymer ?
#
loop_
_entity_poly.entity_id
_entity_poly.type
_entity_poly.pdbx_seq_one_letter_code
_entity_poly.pdbx_strand_id
1 'polypeptide(L)'
;QITKQQYDKNHVQSNAKLPGLVPAECKVENCKTCNDNFNLNSGACVAAGSDASCQKNNVNCQTCDATDSSKCAACKGGYELAENFCTKLSENCTSYDSAKGQCDVCNVAFFKSGKFCVPCKENCTQCTSATKCSLCVLDF
;
A
#
# COMPACT_ATOMS: atom_id res chain seq x y z
N GLN A 1 -15.18 -15.70 -45.15
CA GLN A 1 -14.17 -14.62 -45.03
C GLN A 1 -14.89 -13.31 -45.28
N ILE A 2 -15.01 -12.44 -44.28
CA ILE A 2 -15.54 -11.08 -44.44
C ILE A 2 -14.61 -10.14 -43.68
N THR A 3 -14.22 -9.08 -44.37
CA THR A 3 -13.06 -8.21 -44.18
C THR A 3 -13.25 -7.15 -43.09
N LYS A 4 -12.12 -6.73 -42.49
CA LYS A 4 -11.96 -5.63 -41.53
C LYS A 4 -12.44 -4.29 -42.11
N GLN A 5 -13.21 -3.51 -41.34
CA GLN A 5 -12.96 -2.09 -41.01
C GLN A 5 -14.16 -1.43 -40.30
N GLN A 6 -13.85 -0.48 -39.42
CA GLN A 6 -14.72 0.48 -38.72
C GLN A 6 -15.55 -0.03 -37.53
N TYR A 7 -14.99 0.10 -36.33
CA TYR A 7 -15.80 0.22 -35.12
C TYR A 7 -15.22 1.31 -34.22
N ASP A 8 -15.80 2.49 -34.33
CA ASP A 8 -15.59 3.60 -33.41
C ASP A 8 -16.96 4.18 -33.09
N LYS A 9 -17.33 4.12 -31.80
CA LYS A 9 -18.09 5.13 -31.03
C LYS A 9 -18.90 4.49 -29.90
N ASN A 10 -18.37 4.73 -28.70
CA ASN A 10 -19.07 5.34 -27.58
C ASN A 10 -20.06 4.51 -26.75
N HIS A 11 -19.69 4.43 -25.46
CA HIS A 11 -20.53 4.34 -24.27
C HIS A 11 -21.32 3.04 -24.06
N VAL A 12 -20.68 2.07 -23.40
CA VAL A 12 -21.41 1.08 -22.59
C VAL A 12 -21.19 1.40 -21.12
N GLN A 13 -22.16 2.09 -20.53
CA GLN A 13 -22.51 1.90 -19.13
C GLN A 13 -22.95 0.44 -18.97
N SER A 14 -22.41 -0.30 -18.00
CA SER A 14 -23.17 -1.43 -17.45
C SER A 14 -22.77 -1.73 -16.01
N ASN A 15 -23.71 -1.41 -15.11
CA ASN A 15 -23.88 -2.11 -13.85
C ASN A 15 -24.22 -3.57 -14.18
N ALA A 16 -23.24 -4.47 -14.14
CA ALA A 16 -23.48 -5.90 -14.27
C ALA A 16 -22.86 -6.64 -13.09
N LYS A 17 -23.73 -7.04 -12.16
CA LYS A 17 -23.46 -8.02 -11.11
C LYS A 17 -23.57 -9.40 -11.76
N LEU A 18 -22.46 -10.11 -11.96
CA LEU A 18 -22.47 -11.51 -12.40
C LEU A 18 -21.53 -12.38 -11.54
N PRO A 19 -21.97 -13.59 -11.13
CA PRO A 19 -21.21 -14.50 -10.29
C PRO A 19 -20.34 -15.42 -11.16
N GLY A 20 -19.05 -15.53 -10.82
CA GLY A 20 -18.17 -16.62 -11.23
C GLY A 20 -17.74 -16.63 -12.71
N LEU A 21 -16.43 -16.85 -12.90
CA LEU A 21 -15.71 -17.01 -14.18
C LEU A 21 -15.36 -15.69 -14.89
N VAL A 22 -14.14 -15.24 -14.59
CA VAL A 22 -13.43 -14.19 -15.33
C VAL A 22 -13.11 -14.71 -16.74
N PRO A 23 -13.55 -14.06 -17.83
CA PRO A 23 -12.95 -14.28 -19.13
C PRO A 23 -11.68 -13.44 -19.23
N ALA A 24 -10.65 -14.02 -19.81
CA ALA A 24 -9.46 -13.32 -20.26
C ALA A 24 -9.85 -12.05 -21.05
N GLU A 25 -9.04 -11.00 -20.89
CA GLU A 25 -9.14 -9.69 -21.58
C GLU A 25 -9.91 -8.56 -20.85
N CYS A 26 -9.74 -8.40 -19.53
CA CYS A 26 -9.71 -7.04 -18.99
C CYS A 26 -8.33 -6.43 -19.29
N LYS A 27 -8.25 -5.55 -20.30
CA LYS A 27 -7.15 -4.57 -20.35
C LYS A 27 -7.39 -3.55 -19.24
N VAL A 28 -6.72 -3.74 -18.11
CA VAL A 28 -6.94 -3.04 -16.84
C VAL A 28 -6.24 -1.67 -16.83
N GLU A 29 -6.57 -0.79 -17.76
CA GLU A 29 -6.10 0.59 -17.72
C GLU A 29 -7.33 1.49 -17.84
N ASN A 30 -7.58 2.32 -16.81
CA ASN A 30 -8.70 3.28 -16.63
C ASN A 30 -9.92 2.83 -15.80
N CYS A 31 -9.76 1.89 -14.86
CA CYS A 31 -10.76 1.66 -13.82
C CYS A 31 -10.99 2.94 -12.98
N LYS A 32 -12.27 3.23 -12.64
CA LYS A 32 -12.65 4.33 -11.71
C LYS A 32 -13.06 3.81 -10.34
N THR A 33 -13.58 2.59 -10.31
CA THR A 33 -13.98 1.86 -9.10
C THR A 33 -13.61 0.40 -9.29
N CYS A 34 -13.32 -0.30 -8.20
CA CYS A 34 -13.00 -1.72 -8.21
C CYS A 34 -14.04 -2.49 -7.38
N ASN A 35 -14.21 -3.77 -7.70
CA ASN A 35 -15.04 -4.67 -6.91
C ASN A 35 -14.40 -4.93 -5.54
N ASP A 36 -15.21 -5.42 -4.60
CA ASP A 36 -14.72 -5.85 -3.29
C ASP A 36 -13.52 -6.81 -3.43
N ASN A 37 -12.50 -6.58 -2.59
CA ASN A 37 -11.20 -7.26 -2.64
C ASN A 37 -10.28 -6.86 -3.81
N PHE A 38 -10.53 -5.75 -4.50
CA PHE A 38 -9.60 -5.15 -5.44
C PHE A 38 -9.41 -3.66 -5.16
N ASN A 39 -8.17 -3.18 -5.27
CA ASN A 39 -7.80 -1.78 -5.07
C ASN A 39 -7.54 -1.10 -6.40
N LEU A 40 -7.91 0.17 -6.51
CA LEU A 40 -7.57 0.97 -7.68
C LEU A 40 -6.14 1.50 -7.55
N ASN A 41 -5.24 1.00 -8.39
CA ASN A 41 -3.86 1.45 -8.49
C ASN A 41 -3.57 1.97 -9.90
N SER A 42 -3.39 3.28 -10.06
CA SER A 42 -3.02 3.91 -11.33
C SER A 42 -3.95 3.55 -12.51
N GLY A 43 -5.25 3.43 -12.24
CA GLY A 43 -6.24 3.03 -13.23
C GLY A 43 -6.39 1.51 -13.41
N ALA A 44 -5.70 0.68 -12.63
CA ALA A 44 -5.82 -0.77 -12.64
C ALA A 44 -6.46 -1.31 -11.35
N CYS A 45 -7.35 -2.29 -11.44
CA CYS A 45 -7.82 -3.04 -10.27
C CYS A 45 -6.86 -4.18 -9.95
N VAL A 46 -6.23 -4.13 -8.77
CA VAL A 46 -5.26 -5.12 -8.27
C VAL A 46 -5.83 -5.83 -7.05
N ALA A 47 -5.56 -7.13 -6.89
CA ALA A 47 -6.12 -7.91 -5.79
C ALA A 47 -5.68 -7.36 -4.41
N ALA A 48 -6.64 -7.05 -3.56
CA ALA A 48 -6.42 -6.57 -2.19
C ALA A 48 -5.86 -7.73 -1.34
N GLY A 49 -4.57 -7.63 -0.97
CA GLY A 49 -3.91 -8.58 -0.08
C GLY A 49 -2.66 -9.27 -0.63
N SER A 50 -2.33 -9.06 -1.90
CA SER A 50 -1.11 -9.62 -2.51
C SER A 50 -0.49 -8.69 -3.56
N ASP A 51 -0.85 -7.41 -3.54
CA ASP A 51 -0.24 -6.42 -4.41
C ASP A 51 1.23 -6.23 -4.01
N ALA A 52 2.14 -6.59 -4.91
CA ALA A 52 3.57 -6.30 -4.79
C ALA A 52 3.81 -4.80 -4.55
N SER A 53 2.93 -3.92 -5.02
CA SER A 53 3.01 -2.46 -4.83
C SER A 53 2.88 -2.06 -3.36
N CYS A 54 2.02 -2.75 -2.61
CA CYS A 54 1.79 -2.50 -1.19
C CYS A 54 2.87 -3.17 -0.33
N GLN A 55 3.29 -4.38 -0.70
CA GLN A 55 4.42 -5.04 -0.04
C GLN A 55 5.78 -4.39 -0.34
N LYS A 56 5.91 -3.59 -1.41
CA LYS A 56 7.13 -2.84 -1.73
C LYS A 56 7.59 -1.99 -0.54
N ASN A 57 6.65 -1.32 0.12
CA ASN A 57 6.93 -0.39 1.22
C ASN A 57 6.46 -0.93 2.58
N ASN A 58 5.70 -2.02 2.60
CA ASN A 58 5.22 -2.66 3.83
C ASN A 58 5.15 -4.19 3.67
N VAL A 59 6.33 -4.83 3.75
CA VAL A 59 6.50 -6.28 3.57
C VAL A 59 5.65 -7.14 4.53
N ASN A 60 5.26 -6.56 5.66
CA ASN A 60 4.47 -7.23 6.71
C ASN A 60 2.97 -6.97 6.58
N CYS A 61 2.55 -6.28 5.52
CA CYS A 61 1.15 -6.04 5.24
C CYS A 61 0.44 -7.31 4.74
N GLN A 62 -0.70 -7.63 5.34
CA GLN A 62 -1.59 -8.70 4.92
C GLN A 62 -2.66 -8.19 3.95
N THR A 63 -3.26 -7.03 4.22
CA THR A 63 -4.22 -6.39 3.31
C THR A 63 -3.96 -4.89 3.23
N CYS A 64 -4.13 -4.34 2.04
CA CYS A 64 -3.86 -2.93 1.77
C CYS A 64 -5.12 -2.10 1.90
N ASP A 65 -4.97 -0.80 2.13
CA ASP A 65 -6.11 0.13 2.15
C ASP A 65 -6.85 0.09 0.81
N ALA A 66 -8.18 0.16 0.89
CA ALA A 66 -9.06 0.02 -0.27
C ALA A 66 -8.90 1.15 -1.29
N THR A 67 -8.42 2.31 -0.84
CA THR A 67 -8.32 3.56 -1.60
C THR A 67 -6.88 3.98 -1.90
N ASP A 68 -5.92 3.42 -1.16
CA ASP A 68 -4.50 3.78 -1.26
C ASP A 68 -3.61 2.54 -1.05
N SER A 69 -3.13 1.93 -2.15
CA SER A 69 -2.29 0.73 -2.09
C SER A 69 -0.92 0.96 -1.43
N SER A 70 -0.52 2.20 -1.14
CA SER A 70 0.69 2.49 -0.35
C SER A 70 0.48 2.30 1.15
N LYS A 71 -0.77 2.21 1.60
CA LYS A 71 -1.17 2.04 3.00
C LYS A 71 -1.60 0.62 3.27
N CYS A 72 -1.28 0.14 4.46
CA CYS A 72 -1.79 -1.13 4.94
C CYS A 72 -3.04 -0.97 5.78
N ALA A 73 -4.00 -1.86 5.58
CA ALA A 73 -5.24 -1.96 6.33
C ALA A 73 -5.16 -3.05 7.41
N ALA A 74 -4.49 -4.18 7.14
CA ALA A 74 -4.29 -5.25 8.12
C ALA A 74 -2.92 -5.88 8.02
N CYS A 75 -2.35 -6.25 9.16
CA CYS A 75 -1.00 -6.80 9.27
C CYS A 75 -1.01 -8.32 9.32
N LYS A 76 0.08 -8.92 8.84
CA LYS A 76 0.34 -10.35 9.02
C LYS A 76 0.42 -10.68 10.51
N GLY A 77 0.13 -11.93 10.87
CA GLY A 77 0.17 -12.40 12.25
C GLY A 77 1.48 -12.02 12.97
N GLY A 78 1.34 -11.43 14.16
CA GLY A 78 2.47 -10.99 14.99
C GLY A 78 2.98 -9.58 14.71
N TYR A 79 2.44 -8.87 13.72
CA TYR A 79 2.74 -7.46 13.45
C TYR A 79 1.55 -6.57 13.85
N GLU A 80 1.85 -5.35 14.25
CA GLU A 80 0.85 -4.35 14.66
C GLU A 80 0.81 -3.19 13.66
N LEU A 81 -0.39 -2.64 13.45
CA LEU A 81 -0.61 -1.52 12.54
C LEU A 81 -0.26 -0.20 13.24
N ALA A 82 0.68 0.55 12.68
CA ALA A 82 1.11 1.87 13.14
C ALA A 82 1.24 2.81 11.94
N GLU A 83 0.43 3.88 11.87
CA GLU A 83 0.44 4.86 10.75
C GLU A 83 0.31 4.20 9.37
N ASN A 84 -0.50 3.14 9.26
CA ASN A 84 -0.67 2.33 8.05
C ASN A 84 0.55 1.47 7.66
N PHE A 85 1.52 1.32 8.56
CA PHE A 85 2.65 0.40 8.44
C PHE A 85 2.50 -0.78 9.40
N CYS A 86 2.98 -1.96 9.00
CA CYS A 86 2.96 -3.15 9.84
C CYS A 86 4.35 -3.39 10.41
N THR A 87 4.47 -3.22 11.72
CA THR A 87 5.76 -3.24 12.42
C THR A 87 5.61 -3.96 13.75
N LYS A 88 6.73 -4.35 14.35
CA LYS A 88 6.81 -4.81 15.74
C LYS A 88 7.50 -3.77 16.58
N LEU A 89 7.23 -3.84 17.88
CA LEU A 89 7.77 -2.90 18.85
C LEU A 89 9.31 -2.87 18.89
N SER A 90 9.93 -4.03 18.75
CA SER A 90 11.38 -4.20 18.72
C SER A 90 12.00 -3.90 17.35
N GLU A 91 11.18 -3.79 16.30
CA GLU A 91 11.67 -3.61 14.94
C GLU A 91 11.96 -2.13 14.68
N ASN A 92 13.08 -1.86 14.02
CA ASN A 92 13.52 -0.49 13.71
C ASN A 92 13.76 0.41 14.94
N CYS A 93 13.97 -0.22 16.10
CA CYS A 93 14.22 0.44 17.37
C CYS A 93 15.68 0.29 17.77
N THR A 94 16.38 1.40 18.06
CA THR A 94 17.73 1.36 18.64
C THR A 94 17.70 1.34 20.17
N SER A 95 16.69 1.93 20.78
CA SER A 95 16.55 1.98 22.24
C SER A 95 15.12 1.65 22.66
N TYR A 96 14.97 0.48 23.29
CA TYR A 96 13.69 -0.04 23.76
C TYR A 96 13.54 0.13 25.27
N ASP A 97 12.46 0.80 25.70
CA ASP A 97 12.07 0.90 27.10
C ASP A 97 11.11 -0.26 27.43
N SER A 98 11.63 -1.29 28.09
CA SER A 98 10.87 -2.46 28.51
C SER A 98 9.84 -2.18 29.61
N ALA A 99 10.05 -1.13 30.42
CA ALA A 99 9.12 -0.76 31.48
C ALA A 99 7.87 -0.09 30.91
N LYS A 100 8.04 0.72 29.85
CA LYS A 100 6.93 1.38 29.16
C LYS A 100 6.37 0.58 27.98
N GLY A 101 7.09 -0.43 27.51
CA GLY A 101 6.70 -1.17 26.32
C GLY A 101 6.70 -0.29 25.07
N GLN A 102 7.74 0.51 24.88
CA GLN A 102 7.85 1.41 23.72
C GLN A 102 9.28 1.55 23.23
N CYS A 103 9.42 1.92 21.96
CA CYS A 103 10.68 2.42 21.46
C CYS A 103 10.87 3.90 21.83
N ASP A 104 12.03 4.23 22.40
CA ASP A 104 12.41 5.61 22.71
C ASP A 104 13.24 6.24 21.58
N VAL A 105 14.06 5.46 20.89
CA VAL A 105 14.89 5.93 19.77
C VAL A 105 14.77 4.98 18.58
N CYS A 106 14.39 5.53 17.42
CA CYS A 106 14.25 4.77 16.18
C CYS A 106 15.56 4.73 15.37
N ASN A 107 15.68 3.73 14.50
CA ASN A 107 16.74 3.65 13.50
C ASN A 107 16.68 4.84 12.53
N VAL A 108 17.80 5.10 11.83
CA VAL A 108 17.84 6.04 10.70
C VAL A 108 16.77 5.66 9.66
N ALA A 109 16.13 6.66 9.07
CA ALA A 109 14.97 6.53 8.18
C ALA A 109 13.67 6.03 8.86
N PHE A 110 13.60 6.06 10.19
CA PHE A 110 12.36 5.79 10.95
C PHE A 110 12.09 6.90 11.97
N PHE A 111 10.81 7.12 12.26
CA PHE A 111 10.36 8.05 13.29
C PHE A 111 9.43 7.35 14.28
N LYS A 112 9.33 7.91 15.49
CA LYS A 112 8.46 7.38 16.54
C LYS A 112 7.00 7.72 16.25
N SER A 113 6.16 6.70 16.13
CA SER A 113 4.70 6.83 16.12
C SER A 113 4.10 5.98 17.23
N GLY A 114 3.58 6.64 18.26
CA GLY A 114 3.14 5.99 19.48
C GLY A 114 4.28 5.19 20.13
N LYS A 115 4.08 3.88 20.26
CA LYS A 115 5.07 2.96 20.83
C LYS A 115 6.08 2.41 19.81
N PHE A 116 5.83 2.61 18.51
CA PHE A 116 6.58 1.97 17.42
C PHE A 116 7.49 2.93 16.66
N CYS A 117 8.39 2.35 15.88
CA CYS A 117 9.13 3.03 14.84
C CYS A 117 8.54 2.71 13.46
N VAL A 118 8.19 3.77 12.74
CA VAL A 118 7.52 3.73 11.44
C VAL A 118 8.46 4.34 10.40
N PRO A 119 8.55 3.77 9.18
CA PRO A 119 9.45 4.28 8.16
C PRO A 119 9.11 5.72 7.74
N CYS A 120 10.14 6.49 7.42
CA CYS A 120 10.02 7.76 6.73
C CYS A 120 9.57 7.55 5.27
N LYS A 121 9.17 8.64 4.62
CA LYS A 121 9.01 8.68 3.16
C LYS A 121 10.30 8.22 2.46
N GLU A 122 10.17 7.61 1.27
CA GLU A 122 11.31 7.35 0.37
C GLU A 122 12.25 8.56 0.26
N ASN A 123 13.56 8.29 0.17
CA ASN A 123 14.65 9.26 0.09
C ASN A 123 14.81 10.18 1.33
N CYS A 124 14.31 9.75 2.48
CA CYS A 124 14.42 10.50 3.73
C CYS A 124 15.22 9.73 4.80
N THR A 125 16.24 10.36 5.39
CA THR A 125 17.08 9.79 6.46
C THR A 125 16.62 10.22 7.85
N GLN A 126 15.96 11.37 7.98
CA GLN A 126 15.32 11.81 9.22
C GLN A 126 13.96 12.48 8.93
N CYS A 127 12.93 12.07 9.66
CA CYS A 127 11.59 12.63 9.51
C CYS A 127 10.89 12.77 10.86
N THR A 128 9.84 13.61 10.90
CA THR A 128 8.95 13.77 12.07
C THR A 128 7.59 13.10 11.86
N SER A 129 7.28 12.72 10.63
CA SER A 129 6.13 11.90 10.26
C SER A 129 6.42 11.16 8.95
N ALA A 130 5.52 10.25 8.57
CA ALA A 130 5.61 9.54 7.29
C ALA A 130 5.62 10.46 6.06
N THR A 131 5.23 11.73 6.22
CA THR A 131 5.16 12.72 5.12
C THR A 131 6.12 13.91 5.29
N LYS A 132 6.65 14.15 6.49
CA LYS A 132 7.51 15.31 6.79
C LYS A 132 8.96 14.90 6.94
N CYS A 133 9.71 15.05 5.85
CA CYS A 133 11.15 14.83 5.84
C CYS A 133 11.90 16.05 6.37
N SER A 134 12.82 15.82 7.32
CA SER A 134 13.71 16.84 7.88
C SER A 134 15.12 16.75 7.29
N LEU A 135 15.55 15.55 6.91
CA LEU A 135 16.81 15.32 6.23
C LEU A 135 16.64 14.30 5.10
N CYS A 136 16.95 14.71 3.88
CA CYS A 136 16.92 13.85 2.71
C CYS A 136 18.24 13.07 2.56
N VAL A 137 18.20 11.97 1.80
CA VAL A 137 19.43 11.32 1.33
C VAL A 137 20.16 12.30 0.42
N LEU A 138 21.41 12.64 0.76
CA LEU A 138 22.26 13.54 -0.02
C LEU A 138 23.08 12.75 -1.03
N ASP A 139 22.45 12.08 -1.97
CA ASP A 139 23.12 11.46 -3.12
C ASP A 139 22.12 11.27 -4.26
N PHE A 140 22.02 12.27 -5.15
CA PHE A 140 21.45 12.16 -6.50
C PHE A 140 22.25 13.02 -7.47
#